data_AF-A0A452DT46-F1
#
_entry.id   AF-A0A452DT46-F1
#
_cell.length_a   1.000
_cell.length_b   1.000
_cell.length_c   1.000
_cell.angle_alpha   90.00
_cell.angle_beta   90.00
_cell.angle_gamma   90.00
#
_symmetry.space_group_name_H-M   'P 1'
#
loop_
_entity.id
_entity.type
_entity.pdbx_description
1 polymer ?
#
loop_
_entity_poly.entity_id
_entity_poly.type
_entity_poly.pdbx_seq_one_letter_code
_entity_poly.pdbx_strand_id
1 'polypeptide(L)'
;FISVNSFFVQDGVKPLYQSSLVSTRICTSFAPDSLSNLIMGEMRHGVGLSTSSDSEMITQLLTYTPPQEQDDTPDWVARIKNLMKEAPTAYSLLIMHKDVIYAVRDPYGNRPLCIGHLIPIYDINEMERWVVSSESCSFLSIGARYYCEVLPGEIVEISRHKVQTLDIIPRSEGNAMAFCIFEYVYFARPDSIFEDQMVYTVRYRCGQQLAIEAPMDADLVSTVPESAIPAALGYATKCGLPYVEVLCKNRYVGRTFIQPNMRFKGKNGSLG
;
A
#
# COMPACT_ATOMS: atom_id res chain seq x y z
N PHE A 1 0.52 -2.31 11.74
CA PHE A 1 0.45 -1.18 10.79
C PHE A 1 1.84 -0.84 10.31
N ILE A 2 2.28 -1.48 9.24
CA ILE A 2 3.55 -1.16 8.59
C ILE A 2 3.20 -0.58 7.22
N SER A 3 3.24 0.75 7.12
CA SER A 3 3.42 1.40 5.83
C SER A 3 4.92 1.35 5.55
N VAL A 4 5.38 0.34 4.82
CA VAL A 4 6.72 0.39 4.24
C VAL A 4 6.59 1.17 2.94
N ASN A 5 6.99 2.44 2.96
CA ASN A 5 7.36 3.13 1.72
C ASN A 5 8.72 2.57 1.30
N SER A 6 8.73 1.37 0.72
CA SER A 6 9.96 0.81 0.17
C SER A 6 10.20 1.43 -1.19
N PHE A 7 11.22 2.27 -1.28
CA PHE A 7 11.76 2.73 -2.54
C PHE A 7 12.82 1.73 -3.01
N PHE A 8 12.65 1.19 -4.21
CA PHE A 8 13.73 0.55 -4.93
C PHE A 8 14.13 1.46 -6.07
N VAL A 9 15.31 2.07 -5.94
CA VAL A 9 16.00 2.71 -7.04
C VAL A 9 17.08 1.74 -7.48
N GLN A 10 17.12 1.40 -8.76
CA GLN A 10 18.20 0.62 -9.35
C GLN A 10 19.46 1.52 -9.46
N ASP A 11 20.03 1.87 -8.32
CA ASP A 11 21.38 2.38 -8.17
C ASP A 11 22.14 1.41 -7.27
N GLY A 12 23.41 1.16 -7.58
CA GLY A 12 24.26 0.08 -7.04
C GLY A 12 24.56 0.09 -5.53
N VAL A 13 23.61 0.45 -4.68
CA VAL A 13 23.67 0.28 -3.23
C VAL A 13 23.14 -1.11 -2.89
N LYS A 14 24.08 -2.02 -2.58
CA LYS A 14 23.80 -3.38 -2.12
C LYS A 14 22.87 -3.38 -0.89
N PRO A 15 21.73 -4.09 -0.93
CA PRO A 15 21.06 -4.51 0.29
C PRO A 15 21.92 -5.54 1.02
N LEU A 16 22.11 -5.35 2.32
CA LEU A 16 22.73 -6.31 3.21
C LEU A 16 21.83 -7.54 3.38
N TYR A 17 22.32 -8.70 2.91
CA TYR A 17 22.06 -10.05 3.41
C TYR A 17 20.63 -10.64 3.34
N GLN A 18 20.27 -11.20 2.18
CA GLN A 18 19.90 -12.60 1.89
C GLN A 18 19.69 -12.66 0.36
N SER A 19 19.96 -13.77 -0.33
CA SER A 19 20.08 -13.86 -1.81
C SER A 19 18.81 -13.51 -2.63
N SER A 20 17.75 -13.11 -1.95
CA SER A 20 16.50 -12.58 -2.50
C SER A 20 15.88 -11.68 -1.46
N LEU A 21 15.54 -10.44 -1.83
CA LEU A 21 14.91 -9.49 -0.92
C LEU A 21 13.42 -9.37 -1.25
N VAL A 22 12.58 -9.61 -0.26
CA VAL A 22 11.12 -9.46 -0.38
C VAL A 22 10.72 -8.25 0.45
N SER A 23 10.18 -7.23 -0.21
CA SER A 23 9.57 -6.07 0.43
C SER A 23 8.07 -6.14 0.28
N THR A 24 7.34 -5.84 1.35
CA THR A 24 5.93 -6.23 1.42
C THR A 24 5.07 -5.21 2.15
N ARG A 25 3.87 -4.93 1.60
CA ARG A 25 2.73 -4.42 2.36
C ARG A 25 1.65 -5.51 2.38
N ILE A 26 1.56 -6.27 3.48
CA ILE A 26 0.50 -7.27 3.70
C ILE A 26 -0.60 -6.66 4.56
N CYS A 27 -1.84 -7.04 4.25
CA CYS A 27 -2.93 -7.02 5.21
C CYS A 27 -3.61 -8.39 5.21
N THR A 28 -3.59 -9.05 6.35
CA THR A 28 -4.37 -10.26 6.56
C THR A 28 -5.79 -9.82 6.92
N SER A 29 -6.75 -10.00 6.00
CA SER A 29 -8.18 -9.75 6.27
C SER A 29 -9.07 -10.98 6.03
N PHE A 30 -8.47 -12.16 5.86
CA PHE A 30 -9.21 -13.42 5.74
C PHE A 30 -8.99 -14.31 6.97
N ALA A 31 -9.99 -15.16 7.23
CA ALA A 31 -10.25 -15.87 8.48
C ALA A 31 -8.99 -16.43 9.17
N PRO A 32 -8.90 -16.35 10.51
CA PRO A 32 -7.75 -16.86 11.28
C PRO A 32 -7.37 -18.31 10.96
N ASP A 33 -8.31 -19.10 10.42
CA ASP A 33 -8.11 -20.49 10.05
C ASP A 33 -7.22 -20.70 8.81
N SER A 34 -7.22 -19.80 7.81
CA SER A 34 -6.45 -20.01 6.56
C SER A 34 -4.95 -19.80 6.78
N LEU A 35 -4.57 -18.73 7.47
CA LEU A 35 -3.18 -18.50 7.87
C LEU A 35 -2.68 -19.55 8.86
N SER A 36 -3.51 -19.94 9.82
CA SER A 36 -3.15 -20.99 10.79
C SER A 36 -2.90 -22.32 10.08
N ASN A 37 -3.72 -22.69 9.09
CA ASN A 37 -3.52 -23.90 8.29
C ASN A 37 -2.24 -23.84 7.46
N LEU A 38 -1.90 -22.68 6.91
CA LEU A 38 -0.68 -22.50 6.13
C LEU A 38 0.58 -22.56 7.02
N ILE A 39 0.55 -21.91 8.20
CA ILE A 39 1.61 -22.01 9.22
C ILE A 39 1.78 -23.45 9.69
N MET A 40 0.67 -24.15 9.99
CA MET A 40 0.71 -25.56 10.39
C MET A 40 1.18 -26.48 9.26
N GLY A 41 0.93 -26.12 8.00
CA GLY A 41 1.48 -26.78 6.82
C GLY A 41 3.00 -26.66 6.77
N GLU A 42 3.54 -25.45 6.91
CA GLU A 42 4.99 -25.20 6.91
C GLU A 42 5.69 -25.93 8.07
N MET A 43 5.13 -25.87 9.28
CA MET A 43 5.66 -26.58 10.45
C MET A 43 5.72 -28.10 10.25
N ARG A 44 4.77 -28.68 9.49
CA ARG A 44 4.77 -30.12 9.15
C ARG A 44 5.88 -30.50 8.17
N HIS A 45 6.38 -29.56 7.36
CA HIS A 45 7.53 -29.77 6.47
C HIS A 45 8.88 -29.55 7.17
N GLY A 46 8.87 -29.30 8.49
CA GLY A 46 10.08 -29.07 9.28
C GLY A 46 10.65 -27.66 9.15
N VAL A 47 9.92 -26.73 8.54
CA VAL A 47 10.31 -25.32 8.40
C VAL A 47 9.91 -24.57 9.67
N GLY A 48 10.89 -24.04 10.40
CA GLY A 48 10.67 -23.17 11.55
C GLY A 48 10.58 -21.71 11.14
N LEU A 49 9.57 -21.00 11.64
CA LEU A 49 9.48 -19.55 11.51
C LEU A 49 10.25 -18.88 12.66
N SER A 50 11.12 -17.93 12.33
CA SER A 50 11.94 -17.18 13.29
C SER A 50 11.21 -15.96 13.84
N THR A 51 10.20 -15.47 13.11
CA THR A 51 9.38 -14.31 13.44
C THR A 51 7.89 -14.64 13.24
N SER A 52 7.02 -13.78 13.77
CA SER A 52 5.59 -13.81 13.50
C SER A 52 5.20 -12.90 12.33
N SER A 53 6.13 -12.60 11.42
CA SER A 53 5.89 -11.70 10.28
C SER A 53 5.32 -12.49 9.10
N ASP A 54 4.21 -12.00 8.56
CA ASP A 54 3.63 -12.54 7.33
C ASP A 54 4.64 -12.51 6.16
N SER A 55 5.61 -11.57 6.15
CA SER A 55 6.66 -11.51 5.13
C SER A 55 7.62 -12.70 5.19
N GLU A 56 7.94 -13.21 6.38
CA GLU A 56 8.77 -14.42 6.50
C GLU A 56 8.01 -15.63 5.96
N MET A 57 6.73 -15.75 6.31
CA MET A 57 5.86 -16.80 5.82
C MET A 57 5.71 -16.78 4.30
N ILE A 58 5.47 -15.60 3.70
CA ILE A 58 5.46 -15.45 2.23
C ILE A 58 6.82 -15.83 1.62
N THR A 59 7.92 -15.45 2.28
CA THR A 59 9.26 -15.81 1.81
C THR A 59 9.45 -17.32 1.81
N GLN A 60 9.03 -18.04 2.87
CA GLN A 60 9.09 -19.49 2.92
C GLN A 60 8.25 -20.14 1.80
N LEU A 61 7.02 -19.67 1.57
CA LEU A 61 6.16 -20.18 0.48
C LEU A 61 6.80 -19.98 -0.90
N LEU A 62 7.50 -18.87 -1.12
CA LEU A 62 8.22 -18.62 -2.36
C LEU A 62 9.44 -19.53 -2.55
N THR A 63 10.02 -20.04 -1.45
CA THR A 63 11.10 -21.03 -1.53
C THR A 63 10.60 -22.43 -1.90
N TYR A 64 9.30 -22.71 -1.75
CA TYR A 64 8.73 -23.98 -2.15
C TYR A 64 8.81 -24.17 -3.66
N THR A 65 9.46 -25.25 -4.08
CA THR A 65 9.59 -25.61 -5.50
C THR A 65 8.30 -26.28 -5.96
N PRO A 66 7.51 -25.67 -6.87
CA PRO A 66 6.31 -26.30 -7.39
C PRO A 66 6.68 -27.61 -8.13
N PRO A 67 5.82 -28.65 -8.13
CA PRO A 67 6.11 -29.96 -8.75
C PRO A 67 6.43 -29.91 -10.26
N GLN A 68 6.15 -28.77 -10.90
CA GLN A 68 6.31 -28.52 -12.32
C GLN A 68 7.70 -27.96 -12.67
N GLU A 69 8.49 -27.54 -11.67
CA GLU A 69 9.85 -27.01 -11.85
C GLU A 69 10.84 -28.19 -11.97
N GLN A 70 11.43 -28.38 -13.16
CA GLN A 70 12.22 -29.56 -13.53
C GLN A 70 13.73 -29.28 -13.72
N ASP A 71 14.16 -28.01 -13.66
CA ASP A 71 15.52 -27.56 -13.96
C ASP A 71 16.18 -26.85 -12.77
N ASP A 72 17.52 -26.74 -12.79
CA ASP A 72 18.35 -25.99 -11.81
C ASP A 72 18.07 -24.46 -11.79
N THR A 73 17.10 -23.97 -12.57
CA THR A 73 16.73 -22.55 -12.63
C THR A 73 15.35 -22.34 -12.01
N PRO A 74 15.22 -21.48 -10.99
CA PRO A 74 13.93 -21.24 -10.34
C PRO A 74 12.95 -20.55 -11.29
N ASP A 75 11.76 -21.14 -11.45
CA ASP A 75 10.64 -20.51 -12.15
C ASP A 75 9.88 -19.59 -11.17
N TRP A 76 10.32 -18.34 -11.14
CA TRP A 76 9.71 -17.32 -10.27
C TRP A 76 8.24 -17.06 -10.57
N VAL A 77 7.81 -17.19 -11.83
CA VAL A 77 6.40 -17.01 -12.20
C VAL A 77 5.57 -18.15 -11.61
N ALA A 78 6.02 -19.40 -11.74
CA ALA A 78 5.35 -20.55 -11.14
C ALA A 78 5.31 -20.47 -9.61
N ARG A 79 6.41 -20.05 -8.96
CA ARG A 79 6.47 -19.84 -7.51
C ARG A 79 5.52 -18.75 -7.04
N ILE A 80 5.46 -17.61 -7.74
CA ILE A 80 4.51 -16.52 -7.42
C ILE A 80 3.07 -16.98 -7.64
N LYS A 81 2.77 -17.72 -8.70
CA LYS A 81 1.44 -18.32 -8.93
C LYS A 81 1.03 -19.25 -7.80
N ASN A 82 1.95 -20.11 -7.37
CA ASN A 82 1.71 -21.00 -6.25
C ASN A 82 1.42 -20.21 -4.96
N LEU A 83 2.21 -19.17 -4.68
CA LEU A 83 1.94 -18.24 -3.57
C LEU A 83 0.54 -17.63 -3.67
N MET A 84 0.12 -17.14 -4.83
CA MET A 84 -1.20 -16.53 -5.00
C MET A 84 -2.35 -17.50 -4.74
N LYS A 85 -2.14 -18.78 -5.05
CA LYS A 85 -3.10 -19.85 -4.81
C LYS A 85 -3.17 -20.23 -3.32
N GLU A 86 -2.01 -20.39 -2.68
CA GLU A 86 -1.93 -20.88 -1.29
C GLU A 86 -2.19 -19.78 -0.25
N ALA A 87 -1.96 -18.50 -0.60
CA ALA A 87 -2.16 -17.35 0.28
C ALA A 87 -3.31 -16.44 -0.20
N PRO A 88 -4.59 -16.77 0.04
CA PRO A 88 -5.74 -15.94 -0.30
C PRO A 88 -5.85 -14.74 0.68
N THR A 89 -4.89 -13.83 0.59
CA THR A 89 -4.75 -12.64 1.46
C THR A 89 -4.46 -11.41 0.61
N ALA A 90 -4.46 -10.22 1.21
CA ALA A 90 -4.17 -8.97 0.52
C ALA A 90 -2.69 -8.61 0.63
N TYR A 91 -2.03 -8.39 -0.51
CA TYR A 91 -0.63 -8.01 -0.55
C TYR A 91 -0.26 -7.24 -1.82
N SER A 92 0.71 -6.34 -1.64
CA SER A 92 1.56 -5.83 -2.70
C SER A 92 2.99 -6.26 -2.39
N LEU A 93 3.64 -6.95 -3.32
CA LEU A 93 4.97 -7.53 -3.14
C LEU A 93 5.96 -6.96 -4.15
N LEU A 94 7.17 -6.72 -3.66
CA LEU A 94 8.37 -6.59 -4.46
C LEU A 94 9.29 -7.75 -4.12
N ILE A 95 9.60 -8.58 -5.10
CA ILE A 95 10.49 -9.73 -4.95
C ILE A 95 11.71 -9.47 -5.82
N MET A 96 12.90 -9.45 -5.23
CA MET A 96 14.15 -9.29 -5.96
C MET A 96 14.88 -10.63 -6.03
N HIS A 97 15.26 -11.04 -7.24
CA HIS A 97 16.16 -12.17 -7.47
C HIS A 97 17.21 -11.79 -8.52
N LYS A 98 18.49 -11.87 -8.14
CA LYS A 98 19.61 -11.41 -8.98
C LYS A 98 19.36 -9.95 -9.42
N ASP A 99 19.35 -9.70 -10.73
CA ASP A 99 19.18 -8.37 -11.34
C ASP A 99 17.73 -8.08 -11.79
N VAL A 100 16.76 -8.87 -11.29
CA VAL A 100 15.34 -8.76 -11.65
C VAL A 100 14.50 -8.45 -10.42
N ILE A 101 13.55 -7.53 -10.59
CA ILE A 101 12.51 -7.21 -9.60
C ILE A 101 11.17 -7.67 -10.18
N TYR A 102 10.40 -8.40 -9.38
CA TYR A 102 9.01 -8.73 -9.65
C TYR A 102 8.11 -7.84 -8.80
N ALA A 103 7.24 -7.07 -9.45
CA ALA A 103 6.18 -6.31 -8.80
C ALA A 103 4.87 -7.07 -8.94
N VAL A 104 4.28 -7.43 -7.81
CA VAL A 104 3.16 -8.39 -7.75
C VAL A 104 2.05 -7.84 -6.89
N ARG A 105 0.82 -7.93 -7.39
CA ARG A 105 -0.39 -7.55 -6.66
C ARG A 105 -1.32 -8.74 -6.53
N ASP A 106 -1.96 -8.90 -5.37
CA ASP A 106 -2.92 -9.99 -5.16
C ASP A 106 -4.06 -9.97 -6.22
N PRO A 107 -4.71 -11.10 -6.53
CA PRO A 107 -5.76 -11.17 -7.56
C PRO A 107 -6.93 -10.19 -7.37
N TYR A 108 -7.22 -9.80 -6.13
CA TYR A 108 -8.29 -8.87 -5.80
C TYR A 108 -7.86 -7.41 -5.84
N GLY A 109 -6.55 -7.14 -5.92
CA GLY A 109 -5.98 -5.81 -6.04
C GLY A 109 -6.13 -4.98 -4.77
N ASN A 110 -6.19 -5.61 -3.59
CA ASN A 110 -6.60 -4.91 -2.37
C ASN A 110 -5.62 -3.81 -1.95
N ARG A 111 -4.33 -4.09 -2.04
CA ARG A 111 -3.27 -3.12 -1.71
C ARG A 111 -2.76 -2.41 -2.96
N PRO A 112 -2.45 -1.10 -2.88
CA PRO A 112 -1.96 -0.36 -4.04
C PRO A 112 -0.52 -0.74 -4.36
N LEU A 113 -0.19 -0.69 -5.65
CA LEU A 113 1.16 -0.82 -6.17
C LEU A 113 1.21 -0.12 -7.52
N CYS A 114 2.17 0.78 -7.71
CA CYS A 114 2.31 1.56 -8.93
C CYS A 114 3.77 1.65 -9.34
N ILE A 115 3.96 1.83 -10.65
CA ILE A 115 5.25 1.95 -11.31
C ILE A 115 5.41 3.40 -11.77
N GLY A 116 6.60 3.93 -11.56
CA GLY A 116 7.04 5.20 -12.08
C GLY A 116 8.31 5.04 -12.92
N HIS A 117 8.59 6.06 -13.71
CA HIS A 117 9.76 6.14 -14.56
C HIS A 117 10.59 7.37 -14.17
N LEU A 118 11.87 7.16 -13.85
CA LEU A 118 12.80 8.23 -13.55
C LEU A 118 13.24 8.89 -14.87
N ILE A 119 13.18 10.22 -14.93
CA ILE A 119 13.57 10.95 -16.13
C ILE A 119 15.02 11.42 -15.99
N PRO A 120 15.94 11.02 -16.89
CA PRO A 120 17.30 11.54 -16.90
C PRO A 120 17.27 13.06 -17.11
N ILE A 121 17.97 13.80 -16.24
CA ILE A 121 17.99 15.27 -16.28
C ILE A 121 19.18 15.79 -17.09
N TYR A 122 20.29 15.03 -17.15
CA TYR A 122 21.59 15.54 -17.62
C TYR A 122 22.20 14.78 -18.81
N ASP A 123 21.85 13.51 -19.04
CA ASP A 123 22.41 12.72 -20.13
C ASP A 123 21.32 11.90 -20.84
N ILE A 124 21.18 12.13 -22.16
CA ILE A 124 20.24 11.41 -23.03
C ILE A 124 20.67 9.95 -23.29
N ASN A 125 21.91 9.57 -22.92
CA ASN A 125 22.42 8.20 -23.01
C ASN A 125 22.26 7.42 -21.70
N GLU A 126 21.71 8.03 -20.63
CA GLU A 126 21.39 7.29 -19.42
C GLU A 126 20.25 6.31 -19.67
N MET A 127 20.41 5.10 -19.13
CA MET A 127 19.40 4.06 -19.21
C MET A 127 18.13 4.48 -18.46
N GLU A 128 16.98 4.14 -19.02
CA GLU A 128 15.68 4.22 -18.36
C GLU A 128 15.72 3.53 -17.01
N ARG A 129 15.23 4.21 -15.96
CA ARG A 129 15.18 3.66 -14.60
C ARG A 129 13.75 3.61 -14.12
N TRP A 130 13.38 2.44 -13.63
CA TRP A 130 12.04 2.15 -13.15
C TRP A 130 12.02 2.17 -11.63
N VAL A 131 10.93 2.70 -11.09
CA VAL A 131 10.69 2.76 -9.65
C VAL A 131 9.32 2.16 -9.36
N VAL A 132 9.20 1.45 -8.26
CA VAL A 132 7.92 0.88 -7.82
C VAL A 132 7.64 1.37 -6.41
N SER A 133 6.37 1.71 -6.15
CA SER A 133 5.94 2.22 -4.85
C SER A 133 4.49 1.85 -4.57
N SER A 134 4.12 1.78 -3.30
CA SER A 134 2.73 1.65 -2.90
C SER A 134 1.89 2.90 -3.22
N GLU A 135 2.52 4.07 -3.38
CA GLU A 135 1.82 5.34 -3.60
C GLU A 135 2.54 6.22 -4.63
N SER A 136 1.78 6.81 -5.55
CA SER A 136 2.34 7.65 -6.62
C SER A 136 2.93 8.97 -6.14
N CYS A 137 2.49 9.49 -4.98
CA CYS A 137 3.02 10.73 -4.40
C CYS A 137 4.54 10.65 -4.13
N SER A 138 5.04 9.42 -3.96
CA SER A 138 6.45 9.15 -3.70
C SER A 138 7.36 9.49 -4.87
N PHE A 139 6.85 9.40 -6.11
CA PHE A 139 7.62 9.62 -7.33
C PHE A 139 8.07 11.08 -7.48
N LEU A 140 7.23 12.03 -7.10
CA LEU A 140 7.55 13.46 -7.16
C LEU A 140 8.81 13.79 -6.32
N SER A 141 8.99 13.12 -5.19
CA SER A 141 10.11 13.38 -4.26
C SER A 141 11.46 12.96 -4.84
N ILE A 142 11.45 12.03 -5.80
CA ILE A 142 12.66 11.48 -6.44
C ILE A 142 12.80 11.89 -7.91
N GLY A 143 11.93 12.77 -8.42
CA GLY A 143 11.94 13.20 -9.82
C GLY A 143 11.43 12.15 -10.82
N ALA A 144 10.73 11.11 -10.33
CA ALA A 144 10.08 10.14 -11.20
C ALA A 144 8.69 10.62 -11.63
N ARG A 145 8.24 10.20 -12.82
CA ARG A 145 6.86 10.39 -13.27
C ARG A 145 6.07 9.10 -13.09
N TYR A 146 4.82 9.23 -12.70
CA TYR A 146 3.87 8.11 -12.68
C TYR A 146 3.76 7.50 -14.08
N TYR A 147 3.83 6.17 -14.16
CA TYR A 147 3.69 5.42 -15.41
C TYR A 147 2.36 4.66 -15.42
N CYS A 148 2.16 3.72 -14.49
CA CYS A 148 0.92 2.94 -14.39
C CYS A 148 0.75 2.32 -12.99
N GLU A 149 -0.44 1.79 -12.72
CA GLU A 149 -0.66 0.83 -11.63
C GLU A 149 -0.25 -0.58 -12.05
N VAL A 150 0.13 -1.40 -11.07
CA VAL A 150 0.17 -2.86 -11.23
C VAL A 150 -1.26 -3.36 -11.09
N LEU A 151 -1.75 -4.09 -12.09
CA LEU A 151 -3.12 -4.59 -12.14
C LEU A 151 -3.34 -5.70 -11.09
N PRO A 152 -4.59 -5.92 -10.65
CA PRO A 152 -4.91 -7.03 -9.75
C PRO A 152 -4.50 -8.39 -10.35
N GLY A 153 -3.74 -9.18 -9.59
CA GLY A 153 -3.22 -10.49 -10.03
C GLY A 153 -2.02 -10.41 -10.97
N GLU A 154 -1.55 -9.21 -11.31
CA GLU A 154 -0.46 -9.02 -12.25
C GLU A 154 0.90 -9.34 -11.63
N ILE A 155 1.75 -9.98 -12.44
CA ILE A 155 3.16 -10.22 -12.19
C ILE A 155 3.95 -9.40 -13.21
N VAL A 156 4.53 -8.28 -12.78
CA VAL A 156 5.37 -7.45 -13.63
C VAL A 156 6.83 -7.78 -13.37
N GLU A 157 7.58 -8.07 -14.43
CA GLU A 157 9.04 -8.16 -14.40
C GLU A 157 9.65 -6.80 -14.75
N ILE A 158 10.57 -6.36 -13.90
CA ILE A 158 11.39 -5.17 -14.08
C ILE A 158 12.84 -5.62 -14.09
N SER A 159 13.47 -5.47 -15.25
CA SER A 159 14.88 -5.77 -15.46
C SER A 159 15.60 -4.54 -16.01
N ARG A 160 16.93 -4.64 -16.16
CA ARG A 160 17.75 -3.59 -16.78
C ARG A 160 17.27 -3.20 -18.20
N HIS A 161 16.63 -4.11 -18.93
CA HIS A 161 16.35 -3.92 -20.36
C HIS A 161 14.87 -3.72 -20.68
N LYS A 162 13.97 -4.11 -19.77
CA LYS A 162 12.53 -4.13 -20.03
C LYS A 162 11.72 -4.11 -18.75
N VAL A 163 10.53 -3.54 -18.88
CA VAL A 163 9.40 -3.73 -17.98
C VAL A 163 8.30 -4.42 -18.76
N GLN A 164 7.82 -5.55 -18.26
CA GLN A 164 6.80 -6.33 -18.95
C GLN A 164 5.93 -7.11 -17.97
N THR A 165 4.66 -7.24 -18.31
CA THR A 165 3.75 -8.19 -17.66
C THR A 165 4.13 -9.61 -18.07
N LEU A 166 4.42 -10.47 -17.08
CA LEU A 166 4.66 -11.89 -17.32
C LEU A 166 3.38 -12.70 -17.27
N ASP A 167 2.45 -12.35 -16.37
CA ASP A 167 1.15 -12.99 -16.24
C ASP A 167 0.15 -12.12 -15.48
N ILE A 168 -1.13 -12.42 -15.61
CA ILE A 168 -2.23 -11.84 -14.83
C ILE A 168 -3.12 -12.97 -14.34
N ILE A 169 -3.05 -13.24 -13.04
CA ILE A 169 -3.82 -14.32 -12.42
C ILE A 169 -5.27 -13.87 -12.24
N PRO A 170 -6.24 -14.57 -12.84
CA PRO A 170 -7.63 -14.17 -12.76
C PRO A 170 -8.15 -14.36 -11.33
N ARG A 171 -9.12 -13.51 -10.96
CA ARG A 171 -9.97 -13.75 -9.79
C ARG A 171 -10.87 -14.95 -10.06
N SER A 172 -11.36 -15.57 -8.99
CA SER A 172 -12.46 -16.53 -9.09
C SER A 172 -13.66 -15.91 -9.80
N GLU A 173 -14.35 -16.69 -10.64
CA GLU A 173 -15.48 -16.22 -11.43
C GLU A 173 -16.54 -15.55 -10.55
N GLY A 174 -17.05 -14.39 -11.00
CA GLY A 174 -18.06 -13.61 -10.28
C GLY A 174 -17.53 -12.67 -9.19
N ASN A 175 -16.24 -12.73 -8.84
CA ASN A 175 -15.69 -11.84 -7.82
C ASN A 175 -15.21 -10.51 -8.38
N ALA A 176 -15.69 -9.42 -7.78
CA ALA A 176 -15.25 -8.06 -8.07
C ALA A 176 -13.84 -7.78 -7.52
N MET A 177 -13.21 -6.71 -8.02
CA MET A 177 -12.03 -6.14 -7.37
C MET A 177 -12.38 -5.70 -5.95
N ALA A 178 -11.43 -5.82 -5.02
CA ALA A 178 -11.64 -5.49 -3.62
C ALA A 178 -10.55 -4.52 -3.13
N PHE A 179 -10.38 -3.40 -3.85
CA PHE A 179 -9.46 -2.33 -3.44
C PHE A 179 -9.79 -1.84 -2.03
N CYS A 180 -8.76 -1.63 -1.20
CA CYS A 180 -8.96 -1.23 0.18
C CYS A 180 -9.50 0.21 0.26
N ILE A 181 -10.80 0.36 0.55
CA ILE A 181 -11.45 1.66 0.70
C ILE A 181 -10.78 2.57 1.73
N PHE A 182 -10.10 2.00 2.73
CA PHE A 182 -9.36 2.78 3.73
C PHE A 182 -8.15 3.53 3.15
N GLU A 183 -7.61 3.11 2.00
CA GLU A 183 -6.60 3.90 1.28
C GLU A 183 -7.20 5.25 0.85
N TYR A 184 -8.43 5.26 0.30
CA TYR A 184 -9.14 6.49 -0.01
C TYR A 184 -9.60 7.25 1.23
N VAL A 185 -10.11 6.58 2.27
CA VAL A 185 -10.69 7.26 3.44
C VAL A 185 -9.60 7.90 4.32
N TYR A 186 -8.46 7.24 4.51
CA TYR A 186 -7.52 7.66 5.55
C TYR A 186 -6.04 7.40 5.24
N PHE A 187 -5.66 6.20 4.80
CA PHE A 187 -4.26 5.78 4.81
C PHE A 187 -3.39 6.51 3.79
N ALA A 188 -3.85 6.64 2.56
CA ALA A 188 -3.04 7.22 1.50
C ALA A 188 -2.95 8.73 1.64
N ARG A 189 -1.86 9.29 1.14
CA ARG A 189 -1.73 10.74 1.04
C ARG A 189 -2.73 11.31 0.03
N PRO A 190 -3.26 12.52 0.26
CA PRO A 190 -4.24 13.12 -0.65
C PRO A 190 -3.73 13.33 -2.09
N ASP A 191 -2.42 13.49 -2.29
CA ASP A 191 -1.78 13.66 -3.59
C ASP A 191 -1.43 12.34 -4.30
N SER A 192 -1.77 11.19 -3.72
CA SER A 192 -1.66 9.88 -4.37
C SER A 192 -2.81 9.66 -5.37
N ILE A 193 -2.56 8.82 -6.38
CA ILE A 193 -3.50 8.45 -7.44
C ILE A 193 -3.71 6.93 -7.39
N PHE A 194 -4.97 6.50 -7.35
CA PHE A 194 -5.40 5.11 -7.51
C PHE A 194 -6.62 5.08 -8.42
N GLU A 195 -6.74 4.04 -9.25
CA GLU A 195 -7.85 3.84 -10.19
C GLU A 195 -8.14 5.11 -11.01
N ASP A 196 -7.08 5.76 -11.49
CA ASP A 196 -7.08 7.03 -12.21
C ASP A 196 -7.73 8.22 -11.47
N GLN A 197 -7.83 8.13 -10.14
CA GLN A 197 -8.41 9.14 -9.28
C GLN A 197 -7.44 9.60 -8.20
N MET A 198 -7.31 10.92 -8.05
CA MET A 198 -6.57 11.51 -6.95
C MET A 198 -7.35 11.35 -5.63
N VAL A 199 -6.69 10.87 -4.59
CA VAL A 199 -7.29 10.64 -3.26
C VAL A 199 -7.96 11.90 -2.71
N TYR A 200 -7.35 13.08 -2.90
CA TYR A 200 -7.92 14.37 -2.50
C TYR A 200 -9.31 14.58 -3.11
N THR A 201 -9.45 14.36 -4.43
CA THR A 201 -10.69 14.54 -5.17
C THR A 201 -11.77 13.57 -4.70
N VAL A 202 -11.41 12.32 -4.42
CA VAL A 202 -12.33 11.32 -3.87
C VAL A 202 -12.85 11.76 -2.51
N ARG A 203 -11.96 12.14 -1.58
CA ARG A 203 -12.36 12.64 -0.25
C ARG A 203 -13.23 13.88 -0.32
N TYR A 204 -12.91 14.79 -1.24
CA TYR A 204 -13.72 16.00 -1.48
C TYR A 204 -15.14 15.64 -1.94
N ARG A 205 -15.29 14.73 -2.90
CA ARG A 205 -16.60 14.22 -3.36
C ARG A 205 -17.35 13.50 -2.25
N CYS A 206 -16.69 12.72 -1.40
CA CYS A 206 -17.31 12.13 -0.21
C CYS A 206 -17.89 13.20 0.72
N GLY A 207 -17.19 14.31 0.90
CA GLY A 207 -17.69 15.48 1.64
C GLY A 207 -18.95 16.08 1.02
N GLN A 208 -18.96 16.24 -0.30
CA GLN A 208 -20.15 16.70 -1.03
C GLN A 208 -21.33 15.73 -0.89
N GLN A 209 -21.06 14.43 -0.95
CA GLN A 209 -22.08 13.40 -0.78
C GLN A 209 -22.67 13.43 0.64
N LEU A 210 -21.82 13.60 1.66
CA LEU A 210 -22.27 13.74 3.05
C LEU A 210 -23.17 14.97 3.24
N ALA A 211 -22.88 16.08 2.56
CA ALA A 211 -23.74 17.27 2.59
C ALA A 211 -25.11 17.06 1.90
N ILE A 212 -25.21 16.14 0.94
CA ILE A 212 -26.48 15.76 0.31
C ILE A 212 -27.29 14.87 1.24
N GLU A 213 -26.64 13.88 1.86
CA GLU A 213 -27.30 12.87 2.70
C GLU A 213 -27.67 13.42 4.09
N ALA A 214 -26.84 14.30 4.63
CA ALA A 214 -27.00 14.88 5.96
C ALA A 214 -26.64 16.37 5.96
N PRO A 215 -27.44 17.23 5.29
CA PRO A 215 -27.28 18.67 5.39
C PRO A 215 -27.59 19.14 6.82
N MET A 216 -26.93 20.22 7.25
CA MET A 216 -27.14 20.82 8.56
C MET A 216 -27.21 22.34 8.45
N ASP A 217 -28.09 22.95 9.23
CA ASP A 217 -28.12 24.40 9.43
C ASP A 217 -27.02 24.78 10.44
N ALA A 218 -25.98 25.47 9.98
CA ALA A 218 -24.79 25.79 10.74
C ALA A 218 -24.15 27.07 10.21
N ASP A 219 -23.39 27.77 11.06
CA ASP A 219 -22.74 29.03 10.68
C ASP A 219 -21.46 28.81 9.83
N LEU A 220 -20.74 27.71 10.09
CA LEU A 220 -19.48 27.38 9.43
C LEU A 220 -19.20 25.88 9.45
N VAL A 221 -18.25 25.45 8.63
CA VAL A 221 -17.71 24.08 8.62
C VAL A 221 -16.23 24.12 8.98
N SER A 222 -15.81 23.22 9.87
CA SER A 222 -14.40 23.01 10.23
C SER A 222 -14.07 21.52 10.17
N THR A 223 -12.79 21.18 10.24
CA THR A 223 -12.30 19.80 10.21
C THR A 223 -11.51 19.43 11.45
N VAL A 224 -11.38 18.13 11.70
CA VAL A 224 -10.34 17.59 12.57
C VAL A 224 -9.12 17.30 11.69
N PRO A 225 -8.02 18.06 11.83
CA PRO A 225 -6.86 17.93 10.95
C PRO A 225 -6.17 16.56 11.13
N GLU A 226 -5.57 15.97 10.10
CA GLU A 226 -5.30 16.54 8.76
C GLU A 226 -6.03 15.80 7.63
N SER A 227 -6.38 14.53 7.82
CA SER A 227 -6.92 13.66 6.75
C SER A 227 -8.31 14.07 6.26
N ALA A 228 -9.11 14.72 7.11
CA ALA A 228 -10.49 15.11 6.83
C ALA A 228 -10.63 16.50 6.18
N ILE A 229 -9.53 17.22 5.93
CA ILE A 229 -9.57 18.55 5.29
C ILE A 229 -10.32 18.53 3.95
N PRO A 230 -10.02 17.62 2.99
CA PRO A 230 -10.69 17.64 1.69
C PRO A 230 -12.19 17.37 1.80
N ALA A 231 -12.60 16.46 2.69
CA ALA A 231 -14.00 16.13 2.93
C ALA A 231 -14.76 17.32 3.56
N ALA A 232 -14.17 18.02 4.53
CA ALA A 232 -14.78 19.21 5.12
C ALA A 232 -14.95 20.34 4.09
N LEU A 233 -13.95 20.55 3.23
CA LEU A 233 -14.03 21.52 2.12
C LEU A 233 -15.14 21.15 1.13
N GLY A 234 -15.27 19.87 0.79
CA GLY A 234 -16.35 19.37 -0.06
C GLY A 234 -17.73 19.59 0.53
N TYR A 235 -17.89 19.28 1.83
CA TYR A 235 -19.14 19.49 2.57
C TYR A 235 -19.50 20.99 2.62
N ALA A 236 -18.55 21.84 3.02
CA ALA A 236 -18.75 23.29 3.11
C ALA A 236 -19.18 23.89 1.76
N THR A 237 -18.49 23.51 0.69
CA THR A 237 -18.79 23.99 -0.66
C THR A 237 -20.18 23.54 -1.11
N LYS A 238 -20.58 22.31 -0.79
CA LYS A 238 -21.90 21.78 -1.17
C LYS A 238 -23.03 22.44 -0.38
N CYS A 239 -22.81 22.78 0.89
CA CYS A 239 -23.78 23.49 1.72
C CYS A 239 -23.80 25.02 1.49
N GLY A 240 -22.79 25.57 0.82
CA GLY A 240 -22.65 27.03 0.68
C GLY A 240 -22.20 27.72 1.98
N LEU A 241 -21.53 26.98 2.88
CA LEU A 241 -21.06 27.47 4.16
C LEU A 241 -19.56 27.83 4.09
N PRO A 242 -19.10 28.84 4.86
CA PRO A 242 -17.68 29.14 4.94
C PRO A 242 -16.93 27.98 5.64
N TYR A 243 -15.80 27.58 5.05
CA TYR A 243 -14.85 26.71 5.74
C TYR A 243 -13.89 27.55 6.58
N VAL A 244 -13.75 27.20 7.86
CA VAL A 244 -12.86 27.87 8.81
C VAL A 244 -12.05 26.82 9.55
N GLU A 245 -10.72 26.99 9.62
CA GLU A 245 -9.87 26.11 10.42
C GLU A 245 -9.96 26.51 11.90
N VAL A 246 -10.69 25.70 12.69
CA VAL A 246 -10.87 25.93 14.15
C VAL A 246 -9.92 25.08 14.99
N LEU A 247 -9.50 23.92 14.47
CA LEU A 247 -8.61 22.99 15.15
C LEU A 247 -7.25 22.97 14.46
N CYS A 248 -6.19 23.14 15.24
CA CYS A 248 -4.82 23.00 14.76
C CYS A 248 -4.15 21.80 15.45
N LYS A 249 -3.61 20.88 14.65
CA LYS A 249 -2.85 19.73 15.15
C LYS A 249 -1.49 20.21 15.66
N ASN A 250 -1.15 19.86 16.90
CA ASN A 250 0.19 20.11 17.41
C ASN A 250 1.20 19.17 16.73
N ARG A 251 1.99 19.72 15.81
CA ARG A 251 3.01 18.99 15.03
C ARG A 251 4.26 18.61 15.83
N TYR A 252 4.42 19.13 17.05
CA TYR A 252 5.59 18.90 17.91
C TYR A 252 5.40 17.79 18.94
N VAL A 253 4.23 17.12 18.96
CA VAL A 253 3.96 16.01 19.88
C VAL A 253 4.48 14.71 19.25
N GLY A 254 5.61 14.22 19.75
CA GLY A 254 6.11 12.87 19.47
C GLY A 254 5.29 11.79 20.18
N ARG A 255 5.55 10.52 19.86
CA ARG A 255 4.89 9.34 20.46
C ARG A 255 5.39 9.04 21.88
N THR A 256 5.39 10.01 22.77
CA THR A 256 5.52 9.85 24.24
C THR A 256 5.41 11.24 24.87
N PHE A 257 4.19 11.72 25.06
CA PHE A 257 3.95 12.63 26.17
C PHE A 257 3.66 11.74 27.38
N ILE A 258 4.51 11.80 28.41
CA ILE A 258 4.11 11.33 29.73
C ILE A 258 2.81 12.07 30.03
N GLN A 259 1.70 11.33 30.08
CA GLN A 259 0.39 11.91 30.39
C GLN A 259 0.53 12.71 31.69
N PRO A 260 0.06 13.96 31.74
CA PRO A 260 0.04 14.68 33.00
C PRO A 260 -0.73 13.82 34.02
N ASN A 261 -0.11 13.59 35.18
CA ASN A 261 -0.69 12.84 36.30
C ASN A 261 -2.21 13.12 36.40
N MET A 262 -3.01 12.08 36.64
CA MET A 262 -4.49 12.09 36.73
C MET A 262 -5.10 13.21 37.61
N ARG A 263 -4.30 14.00 38.33
CA ARG A 263 -4.71 15.21 39.08
C ARG A 263 -5.27 16.35 38.22
N PHE A 264 -5.01 16.41 36.91
CA PHE A 264 -5.51 17.51 36.07
C PHE A 264 -6.88 17.27 35.40
N LYS A 265 -7.52 16.12 35.61
CA LYS A 265 -8.94 15.95 35.26
C LYS A 265 -9.83 16.53 36.37
N GLY A 266 -9.97 17.85 36.39
CA GLY A 266 -10.91 18.51 37.29
C GLY A 266 -10.79 20.03 37.28
N LYS A 267 -11.54 20.69 36.38
CA LYS A 267 -12.21 22.00 36.52
C LYS A 267 -12.64 22.55 35.15
N ASN A 268 -13.64 21.91 34.55
CA ASN A 268 -14.71 22.62 33.82
C ASN A 268 -15.98 22.16 34.55
N GLY A 269 -16.44 22.85 35.60
CA GLY A 269 -16.95 24.20 35.49
C GLY A 269 -18.43 24.10 35.14
N SER A 270 -19.23 23.60 36.07
CA SER A 270 -20.68 23.77 36.10
C SER A 270 -21.01 25.25 36.13
N LEU A 271 -21.68 25.74 35.08
CA LEU A 271 -22.44 26.98 35.05
C LEU A 271 -23.82 26.55 34.54
N GLY A 272 -24.95 26.64 35.27
CA GLY A 272 -25.24 27.57 36.35
C GLY A 272 -25.53 28.93 35.75
#